data_AF-A0A7R9KX37-F1
#
_entry.id   AF-A0A7R9KX37-F1
#
_cell.length_a   1.000
_cell.length_b   1.000
_cell.length_c   1.000
_cell.angle_alpha   90.00
_cell.angle_beta   90.00
_cell.angle_gamma   90.00
#
_symmetry.space_group_name_H-M   'P 1'
#
loop_
_entity.id
_entity.type
_entity.pdbx_description
1 polymer ?
#
loop_
_entity_poly.entity_id
_entity_poly.type
_entity_poly.pdbx_seq_one_letter_code
_entity_poly.pdbx_strand_id
1 'polypeptide(L)'
;MSFISYKRLVAVGDTLFVYLSPSNIYPLVVRSGHVFQTKYGALKHDDLVGQPYGCAHQCAKGFVHLLHSTPELWTLCLPHRTQILYTTDISFICTQLDLKPGSVVCEAGTGSGSLSHAIARTIAPNGRLITYDFHEERSSTARDEFADHGLSHIITAQHRDVCSDGFAFTDHFDALFLDLPHPWVAIQSAKEALKPN
;
A
#
# COMPACT_ATOMS: atom_id res chain seq x y z
N MET A 1 9.40 3.75 -9.05
CA MET A 1 8.32 4.70 -8.67
C MET A 1 8.11 4.68 -7.17
N SER A 2 7.50 5.72 -6.57
CA SER A 2 7.07 5.62 -5.17
C SER A 2 5.60 6.03 -5.04
N PHE A 3 4.88 5.35 -4.16
CA PHE A 3 3.53 5.73 -3.73
C PHE A 3 3.49 7.05 -2.94
N ILE A 4 4.65 7.65 -2.66
CA ILE A 4 4.83 8.80 -1.77
C ILE A 4 5.37 10.06 -2.49
N SER A 5 5.73 9.97 -3.77
CA SER A 5 6.20 11.11 -4.56
C SER A 5 5.75 11.00 -6.01
N TYR A 6 5.32 12.12 -6.60
CA TYR A 6 4.91 12.15 -7.99
C TYR A 6 6.09 12.22 -8.95
N LYS A 7 5.94 11.49 -10.06
CA LYS A 7 6.83 11.53 -11.22
C LYS A 7 6.02 11.87 -12.47
N ARG A 8 6.62 12.58 -13.42
CA ARG A 8 5.94 12.99 -14.66
C ARG A 8 5.92 11.89 -15.73
N LEU A 9 7.03 11.19 -15.93
CA LEU A 9 7.21 10.24 -17.04
C LEU A 9 7.32 8.81 -16.52
N VAL A 10 6.78 7.87 -17.27
CA VAL A 10 6.92 6.42 -17.01
C VAL A 10 8.37 6.00 -17.25
N ALA A 11 8.93 5.16 -16.38
CA ALA A 11 10.19 4.44 -16.63
C ALA A 11 10.10 2.97 -16.25
N VAL A 12 11.12 2.21 -16.66
CA VAL A 12 11.30 0.81 -16.26
C VAL A 12 11.40 0.71 -14.74
N GLY A 13 10.77 -0.31 -14.16
CA GLY A 13 10.67 -0.53 -12.73
C GLY A 13 9.55 0.27 -12.04
N ASP A 14 8.82 1.11 -12.76
CA ASP A 14 7.65 1.77 -12.20
C ASP A 14 6.45 0.82 -12.11
N THR A 15 5.78 0.78 -10.95
CA THR A 15 4.42 0.22 -10.82
C THR A 15 3.43 1.29 -11.22
N LEU A 16 2.67 1.09 -12.30
CA LEU A 16 1.62 2.00 -12.75
C LEU A 16 0.26 1.30 -12.78
N PHE A 17 -0.82 2.07 -12.94
CA PHE A 17 -2.16 1.51 -13.10
C PHE A 17 -2.65 1.71 -14.53
N VAL A 18 -2.92 0.60 -15.23
CA VAL A 18 -3.56 0.60 -16.54
C VAL A 18 -5.07 0.68 -16.33
N TYR A 19 -5.64 1.86 -16.58
CA TYR A 19 -7.05 2.12 -16.43
C TYR A 19 -7.79 1.94 -17.75
N LEU A 20 -8.71 0.98 -17.80
CA LEU A 20 -9.60 0.73 -18.94
C LEU A 20 -11.00 1.26 -18.68
N SER A 21 -11.51 1.04 -17.47
CA SER A 21 -12.82 1.48 -17.00
C SER A 21 -12.87 1.43 -15.46
N PRO A 22 -13.91 1.97 -14.80
CA PRO A 22 -14.02 1.91 -13.34
C PRO A 22 -13.92 0.50 -12.75
N SER A 23 -14.39 -0.50 -13.50
CA SER A 23 -14.36 -1.92 -13.15
C SER A 23 -13.12 -2.68 -13.66
N ASN A 24 -12.23 -2.04 -14.42
CA ASN A 24 -11.07 -2.68 -15.03
C ASN A 24 -9.85 -1.77 -14.86
N ILE A 25 -9.17 -1.93 -13.74
CA ILE A 25 -7.93 -1.24 -13.37
C ILE A 25 -6.92 -2.33 -13.03
N TYR A 26 -5.75 -2.29 -13.66
CA TYR A 26 -4.73 -3.31 -13.47
C TYR A 26 -3.41 -2.69 -13.01
N PRO A 27 -2.83 -3.16 -11.90
CA PRO A 27 -1.46 -2.79 -11.56
C PRO A 27 -0.50 -3.45 -12.54
N LEU A 28 0.48 -2.69 -13.02
CA LEU A 28 1.48 -3.15 -13.98
C LEU A 28 2.86 -2.66 -13.60
N VAL A 29 3.80 -3.59 -13.44
CA VAL A 29 5.23 -3.25 -13.31
C VAL A 29 5.83 -3.13 -14.70
N VAL A 30 6.36 -1.95 -15.03
CA VAL A 30 6.99 -1.69 -16.33
C VAL A 30 8.32 -2.43 -16.39
N ARG A 31 8.44 -3.35 -17.34
CA ARG A 31 9.61 -4.22 -17.56
C ARG A 31 9.94 -4.25 -19.04
N SER A 32 11.20 -4.07 -19.41
CA SER A 32 11.59 -4.01 -20.83
C SER A 32 11.34 -5.35 -21.54
N GLY A 33 10.89 -5.31 -22.80
CA GLY A 33 10.57 -6.50 -23.60
C GLY A 33 9.29 -7.25 -23.21
N HIS A 34 8.59 -6.82 -22.15
CA HIS A 34 7.33 -7.42 -21.73
C HIS A 34 6.11 -6.80 -22.43
N VAL A 35 5.03 -7.58 -22.48
CA VAL A 35 3.76 -7.20 -23.08
C VAL A 35 2.62 -7.53 -22.13
N PHE A 36 1.72 -6.56 -21.92
CA PHE A 36 0.48 -6.73 -21.17
C PHE A 36 -0.71 -6.78 -22.13
N GLN A 37 -1.57 -7.79 -22.00
CA GLN A 37 -2.72 -7.95 -22.90
C GLN A 37 -3.95 -7.29 -22.31
N THR A 38 -4.66 -6.51 -23.12
CA THR A 38 -5.94 -5.91 -22.77
C THR A 38 -6.99 -6.21 -23.83
N LYS A 39 -8.27 -5.98 -23.49
CA LYS A 39 -9.36 -6.03 -24.47
C LYS A 39 -9.20 -5.05 -25.64
N TYR A 40 -8.40 -4.00 -25.47
CA TYR A 40 -8.12 -2.99 -26.49
C TYR A 40 -6.84 -3.28 -27.31
N GLY A 41 -6.11 -4.34 -26.98
CA GLY A 41 -4.90 -4.78 -27.68
C GLY A 41 -3.72 -5.04 -26.74
N ALA A 42 -2.59 -5.42 -27.35
CA ALA A 42 -1.33 -5.64 -26.67
C ALA A 42 -0.65 -4.31 -26.32
N LEU A 43 -0.27 -4.13 -25.05
CA LEU A 43 0.50 -3.00 -24.55
C LEU A 43 1.94 -3.46 -24.36
N LYS A 44 2.83 -3.06 -25.26
CA LYS A 44 4.27 -3.33 -25.09
C LYS A 44 4.81 -2.34 -24.08
N HIS A 45 5.51 -2.84 -23.06
CA HIS A 45 6.00 -2.00 -21.98
C HIS A 45 7.02 -0.96 -22.46
N ASP A 46 7.83 -1.32 -23.46
CA ASP A 46 8.80 -0.41 -24.08
C ASP A 46 8.12 0.82 -24.70
N ASP A 47 6.89 0.68 -25.20
CA ASP A 47 6.11 1.79 -25.78
C ASP A 47 5.54 2.72 -24.69
N LEU A 48 5.45 2.26 -23.44
CA LEU A 48 4.94 3.05 -22.30
C LEU A 48 6.03 3.97 -21.73
N VAL A 49 7.29 3.54 -21.79
CA VAL A 49 8.43 4.27 -21.23
C VAL A 49 8.56 5.65 -21.88
N GLY A 50 8.75 6.68 -21.06
CA GLY A 50 8.86 8.07 -21.50
C GLY A 50 7.51 8.76 -21.74
N GLN A 51 6.38 8.04 -21.73
CA GLN A 51 5.06 8.67 -21.79
C GLN A 51 4.74 9.38 -20.46
N PRO A 52 4.00 10.49 -20.48
CA PRO A 52 3.58 11.15 -19.26
C PRO A 52 2.44 10.38 -18.56
N TYR A 53 2.48 10.30 -17.23
CA TYR A 53 1.33 9.78 -16.47
C TYR A 53 0.07 10.60 -16.76
N GLY A 54 -1.08 9.91 -16.78
CA GLY A 54 -2.39 10.44 -17.15
C GLY A 54 -2.69 10.41 -18.65
N CYS A 55 -1.72 10.11 -19.51
CA CYS A 55 -1.94 10.07 -20.95
C CYS A 55 -2.92 8.96 -21.37
N ALA A 56 -3.61 9.18 -22.49
CA ALA A 56 -4.35 8.14 -23.19
C ALA A 56 -3.41 7.42 -24.18
N HIS A 57 -2.93 6.24 -23.81
CA HIS A 57 -2.13 5.39 -24.67
C HIS A 57 -3.02 4.69 -25.69
N GLN A 58 -2.75 4.92 -26.98
CA GLN A 58 -3.54 4.32 -28.06
C GLN A 58 -3.16 2.84 -28.24
N CYS A 59 -4.16 1.98 -28.27
CA CYS A 59 -4.04 0.56 -28.53
C CYS A 59 -4.65 0.23 -29.91
N ALA A 60 -4.50 -1.01 -30.36
CA ALA A 60 -5.05 -1.46 -31.65
C ALA A 60 -6.58 -1.26 -31.78
N LYS A 61 -7.33 -1.33 -30.68
CA LYS A 61 -8.79 -1.21 -30.63
C LYS A 61 -9.26 -0.31 -29.49
N GLY A 62 -8.82 0.95 -29.46
CA GLY A 62 -9.21 1.93 -28.45
C GLY A 62 -8.00 2.50 -27.71
N PHE A 63 -8.17 2.86 -26.44
CA PHE A 63 -7.10 3.42 -25.62
C PHE A 63 -7.22 2.98 -24.16
N VAL A 64 -6.12 3.17 -23.43
CA VAL A 64 -6.05 3.02 -21.96
C VAL A 64 -5.46 4.28 -21.35
N HIS A 65 -5.70 4.53 -20.07
CA HIS A 65 -4.98 5.56 -19.32
C HIS A 65 -3.86 4.94 -18.48
N LEU A 66 -2.69 5.57 -18.49
CA LEU A 66 -1.55 5.18 -17.64
C LEU A 66 -1.56 6.06 -16.39
N LEU A 67 -2.11 5.56 -15.28
CA LEU A 67 -2.26 6.34 -14.06
C LEU A 67 -1.06 6.16 -13.12
N HIS A 68 -0.73 7.24 -12.42
CA HIS A 68 0.30 7.21 -11.38
C HIS A 68 -0.16 6.36 -10.20
N SER A 69 0.77 5.70 -9.53
CA SER A 69 0.45 4.91 -8.34
C SER A 69 -0.04 5.78 -7.18
N THR A 70 -1.20 5.40 -6.62
CA THR A 70 -1.76 5.96 -5.39
C THR A 70 -2.34 4.83 -4.53
N PRO A 71 -2.36 4.99 -3.20
CA PRO A 71 -3.01 4.03 -2.30
C PRO A 71 -4.45 3.73 -2.69
N GLU A 72 -5.24 4.72 -3.14
CA GLU A 72 -6.63 4.51 -3.52
C GLU A 72 -6.79 3.62 -4.75
N LEU A 73 -5.93 3.80 -5.77
CA LEU A 73 -5.93 2.92 -6.95
C LEU A 73 -5.46 1.51 -6.59
N TRP A 74 -4.47 1.42 -5.71
CA TRP A 74 -3.99 0.13 -5.18
C TRP A 74 -5.11 -0.62 -4.44
N THR A 75 -5.81 0.04 -3.52
CA THR A 75 -6.95 -0.53 -2.79
C THR A 75 -8.01 -1.14 -3.72
N LEU A 76 -8.22 -0.58 -4.92
CA LEU A 76 -9.22 -1.09 -5.86
C LEU A 76 -8.79 -2.34 -6.64
N CYS A 77 -7.51 -2.70 -6.68
CA CYS A 77 -7.03 -3.78 -7.54
C CYS A 77 -5.87 -4.61 -6.99
N LEU A 78 -5.49 -4.40 -5.72
CA LEU A 78 -4.53 -5.23 -5.02
C LEU A 78 -5.00 -6.70 -4.99
N PRO A 79 -4.07 -7.67 -4.97
CA PRO A 79 -4.44 -9.08 -4.83
C PRO A 79 -4.97 -9.33 -3.41
N HIS A 80 -6.26 -9.63 -3.30
CA HIS A 80 -6.90 -9.90 -2.01
C HIS A 80 -6.36 -11.19 -1.38
N ARG A 81 -5.72 -11.05 -0.22
CA ARG A 81 -5.34 -12.16 0.67
C ARG A 81 -6.29 -12.26 1.87
N THR A 82 -6.96 -11.16 2.17
CA THR A 82 -7.91 -10.97 3.28
C THR A 82 -9.04 -10.06 2.83
N GLN A 83 -10.07 -9.92 3.67
CA GLN A 83 -10.92 -8.73 3.59
C GLN A 83 -10.05 -7.48 3.81
N ILE A 84 -10.40 -6.39 3.14
CA ILE A 84 -9.68 -5.12 3.24
C ILE A 84 -10.61 -3.99 3.65
N LEU A 85 -10.01 -2.93 4.19
CA LEU A 85 -10.63 -1.62 4.28
C LEU A 85 -10.54 -0.89 2.94
N TYR A 86 -11.61 -0.16 2.63
CA TYR A 86 -11.70 0.71 1.46
C TYR A 86 -11.48 2.17 1.85
N THR A 87 -11.30 3.03 0.84
CA THR A 87 -10.92 4.43 1.00
C THR A 87 -11.80 5.22 1.98
N THR A 88 -13.10 4.94 2.04
CA THR A 88 -14.02 5.61 2.98
C THR A 88 -13.57 5.43 4.42
N ASP A 89 -13.41 4.19 4.88
CA ASP A 89 -13.00 3.90 6.26
C ASP A 89 -11.54 4.31 6.49
N ILE A 90 -10.65 4.06 5.53
CA ILE A 90 -9.24 4.46 5.59
C ILE A 90 -9.11 5.97 5.81
N SER A 91 -9.88 6.78 5.07
CA SER A 91 -9.85 8.24 5.20
C SER A 91 -10.28 8.71 6.58
N PHE A 92 -11.32 8.07 7.14
CA PHE A 92 -11.81 8.36 8.48
C PHE A 92 -10.78 7.96 9.54
N ILE A 93 -10.22 6.75 9.45
CA ILE A 93 -9.18 6.24 10.36
C ILE A 93 -7.97 7.16 10.37
N CYS A 94 -7.42 7.50 9.20
CA CYS A 94 -6.24 8.38 9.11
C CYS A 94 -6.51 9.75 9.75
N THR A 95 -7.73 10.27 9.58
CA THR A 95 -8.13 11.56 10.16
C THR A 95 -8.32 11.48 11.68
N GLN A 96 -9.01 10.44 12.18
CA GLN A 96 -9.29 10.29 13.60
C GLN A 96 -8.03 9.93 14.42
N LEU A 97 -7.07 9.26 13.81
CA LEU A 97 -5.76 8.99 14.42
C LEU A 97 -4.78 10.17 14.29
N ASP A 98 -5.20 11.30 13.72
CA ASP A 98 -4.37 12.50 13.49
C ASP A 98 -3.02 12.16 12.82
N LEU A 99 -3.08 11.26 11.83
CA LEU A 99 -1.89 10.81 11.10
C LEU A 99 -1.37 11.95 10.22
N LYS A 100 -0.07 12.20 10.32
CA LYS A 100 0.62 13.29 9.62
C LYS A 100 2.07 12.93 9.34
N PRO A 101 2.76 13.70 8.47
CA PRO A 101 4.18 13.48 8.20
C PRO A 101 4.99 13.40 9.48
N GLY A 102 5.74 12.30 9.66
CA GLY A 102 6.54 12.05 10.86
C GLY A 102 5.89 11.16 11.92
N SER A 103 4.58 10.84 11.83
CA SER A 103 3.93 9.93 12.77
C SER A 103 4.59 8.54 12.74
N VAL A 104 4.81 7.96 13.92
CA VAL A 104 5.24 6.57 14.13
C VAL A 104 4.00 5.75 14.48
N VAL A 105 3.58 4.88 13.56
CA VAL A 105 2.29 4.20 13.61
C VAL A 105 2.47 2.69 13.73
N CYS A 106 1.60 2.06 14.51
CA CYS A 106 1.47 0.61 14.56
C CYS A 106 0.16 0.16 13.90
N GLU A 107 0.19 -0.94 13.16
CA GLU A 107 -0.98 -1.61 12.59
C GLU A 107 -0.92 -3.11 12.89
N ALA A 108 -2.04 -3.73 13.26
CA ALA A 108 -2.17 -5.18 13.30
C ALA A 108 -3.64 -5.56 13.05
N GLY A 109 -4.01 -6.40 12.08
CA GLY A 109 -3.18 -7.17 11.15
C GLY A 109 -2.75 -6.42 9.88
N THR A 110 -1.62 -6.81 9.29
CA THR A 110 -1.17 -6.30 7.97
C THR A 110 -2.13 -6.70 6.84
N GLY A 111 -2.61 -7.94 6.85
CA GLY A 111 -3.57 -8.44 5.86
C GLY A 111 -3.08 -8.27 4.42
N SER A 112 -3.88 -7.58 3.60
CA SER A 112 -3.54 -7.31 2.19
C SER A 112 -2.86 -5.95 1.95
N GLY A 113 -2.50 -5.20 3.01
CA GLY A 113 -1.71 -3.98 2.89
C GLY A 113 -2.46 -2.74 2.36
N SER A 114 -3.79 -2.77 2.26
CA SER A 114 -4.61 -1.63 1.78
C SER A 114 -4.40 -0.38 2.65
N LEU A 115 -4.64 -0.51 3.96
CA LEU A 115 -4.45 0.57 4.92
C LEU A 115 -2.96 0.94 5.06
N SER A 116 -2.05 -0.05 5.04
CA SER A 116 -0.61 0.18 5.15
C SER A 116 -0.07 1.15 4.08
N HIS A 117 -0.53 1.04 2.83
CA HIS A 117 -0.15 1.97 1.76
C HIS A 117 -0.66 3.40 2.02
N ALA A 118 -1.89 3.52 2.51
CA ALA A 118 -2.49 4.82 2.82
C ALA A 118 -1.79 5.49 4.02
N ILE A 119 -1.48 4.73 5.07
CA ILE A 119 -0.70 5.20 6.21
C ILE A 119 0.68 5.67 5.72
N ALA A 120 1.39 4.83 4.95
CA ALA A 120 2.73 5.15 4.48
C ALA A 120 2.80 6.48 3.71
N ARG A 121 1.84 6.72 2.81
CA ARG A 121 1.72 8.03 2.13
C ARG A 121 1.50 9.18 3.11
N THR A 122 0.62 9.01 4.09
CA THR A 122 0.24 10.07 5.03
C THR A 122 1.40 10.44 5.97
N ILE A 123 2.21 9.47 6.37
CA ILE A 123 3.29 9.68 7.36
C ILE A 123 4.65 9.97 6.72
N ALA A 124 4.81 9.74 5.42
CA ALA A 124 6.03 10.09 4.68
C ALA A 124 6.32 11.60 4.76
N PRO A 125 7.60 12.03 4.63
CA PRO A 125 8.79 11.22 4.37
C PRO A 125 9.48 10.67 5.61
N ASN A 126 9.13 11.16 6.81
CA ASN A 126 9.91 10.95 8.03
C ASN A 126 9.19 10.08 9.08
N GLY A 127 7.97 9.63 8.80
CA GLY A 127 7.24 8.70 9.66
C GLY A 127 7.66 7.25 9.45
N ARG A 128 7.16 6.37 10.32
CA ARG A 128 7.41 4.93 10.24
C ARG A 128 6.13 4.17 10.53
N LEU A 129 5.83 3.16 9.72
CA LEU A 129 4.80 2.16 10.00
C LEU A 129 5.47 0.85 10.41
N ILE A 130 5.07 0.30 11.55
CA ILE A 130 5.36 -1.08 11.93
C ILE A 130 4.04 -1.84 11.90
N THR A 131 3.95 -2.82 11.01
CA THR A 131 2.74 -3.62 10.82
C THR A 131 3.01 -5.08 11.16
N TYR A 132 2.07 -5.71 11.86
CA TYR A 132 2.19 -7.08 12.33
C TYR A 132 1.13 -7.98 11.71
N ASP A 133 1.52 -9.20 11.33
CA ASP A 133 0.58 -10.27 10.99
C ASP A 133 1.02 -11.55 11.71
N PHE A 134 0.07 -12.29 12.28
CA PHE A 134 0.37 -13.57 12.94
C PHE A 134 0.63 -14.70 11.93
N HIS A 135 0.30 -14.49 10.65
CA HIS A 135 0.55 -15.45 9.59
C HIS A 135 1.84 -15.09 8.85
N GLU A 136 2.89 -15.89 9.06
CA GLU A 136 4.23 -15.62 8.52
C GLU A 136 4.22 -15.38 7.00
N GLU A 137 3.54 -16.23 6.23
CA GLU A 137 3.43 -16.07 4.76
C GLU A 137 2.84 -14.72 4.33
N ARG A 138 1.80 -14.23 5.04
CA ARG A 138 1.20 -12.92 4.74
C ARG A 138 2.17 -11.80 5.07
N SER A 139 2.85 -11.89 6.22
CA SER A 139 3.85 -10.90 6.61
C SER A 139 5.04 -10.85 5.63
N SER A 140 5.48 -12.00 5.10
CA SER A 140 6.54 -12.08 4.10
C SER A 140 6.09 -11.50 2.77
N THR A 141 4.91 -11.90 2.29
CA THR A 141 4.34 -11.39 1.03
C THR A 141 4.15 -9.87 1.08
N ALA A 142 3.63 -9.33 2.18
CA ALA A 142 3.48 -7.89 2.35
C ALA A 142 4.84 -7.18 2.38
N ARG A 143 5.87 -7.78 3.01
CA ARG A 143 7.23 -7.23 3.03
C ARG A 143 7.81 -7.10 1.62
N ASP A 144 7.67 -8.14 0.81
CA ASP A 144 8.15 -8.15 -0.58
C ASP A 144 7.38 -7.12 -1.42
N GLU A 145 6.06 -7.04 -1.26
CA GLU A 145 5.21 -6.05 -1.93
C GLU A 145 5.61 -4.61 -1.56
N PHE A 146 5.86 -4.34 -0.27
CA PHE A 146 6.35 -3.04 0.18
C PHE A 146 7.75 -2.72 -0.37
N ALA A 147 8.61 -3.73 -0.54
CA ALA A 147 9.92 -3.54 -1.16
C ALA A 147 9.81 -3.21 -2.66
N ASP A 148 8.99 -3.97 -3.39
CA ASP A 148 8.71 -3.74 -4.81
C ASP A 148 8.10 -2.35 -5.06
N HIS A 149 7.29 -1.86 -4.11
CA HIS A 149 6.69 -0.53 -4.16
C HIS A 149 7.59 0.60 -3.63
N GLY A 150 8.82 0.27 -3.21
CA GLY A 150 9.79 1.23 -2.69
C GLY A 150 9.42 1.80 -1.31
N LEU A 151 8.59 1.11 -0.55
CA LEU A 151 8.05 1.54 0.75
C LEU A 151 8.78 0.97 1.96
N SER A 152 9.78 0.09 1.81
CA SER A 152 10.51 -0.51 2.95
C SER A 152 11.22 0.50 3.88
N HIS A 153 11.48 1.70 3.38
CA HIS A 153 12.04 2.79 4.19
C HIS A 153 11.01 3.49 5.09
N ILE A 154 9.70 3.29 4.85
CA ILE A 154 8.60 3.76 5.70
C ILE A 154 7.95 2.59 6.44
N ILE A 155 7.76 1.44 5.81
CA ILE A 155 6.99 0.31 6.35
C ILE A 155 7.90 -0.84 6.77
N THR A 156 7.65 -1.40 7.95
CA THR A 156 8.23 -2.66 8.45
C THR A 156 7.13 -3.68 8.67
N ALA A 157 7.08 -4.75 7.89
CA ALA A 157 6.17 -5.87 8.11
C ALA A 157 6.84 -6.98 8.93
N GLN A 158 6.24 -7.37 10.06
CA GLN A 158 6.78 -8.35 10.99
C GLN A 158 5.78 -9.48 11.25
N HIS A 159 6.29 -10.70 11.39
CA HIS A 159 5.52 -11.84 11.86
C HIS A 159 5.41 -11.79 13.39
N ARG A 160 4.20 -11.66 13.93
CA ARG A 160 3.95 -11.61 15.38
C ARG A 160 2.46 -11.79 15.68
N ASP A 161 2.15 -12.54 16.72
CA ASP A 161 0.81 -12.55 17.30
C ASP A 161 0.73 -11.51 18.42
N VAL A 162 0.15 -10.34 18.11
CA VAL A 162 0.05 -9.23 19.07
C VAL A 162 -0.90 -9.50 20.24
N CYS A 163 -1.77 -10.51 20.14
CA CYS A 163 -2.68 -10.88 21.22
C CYS A 163 -1.96 -11.71 22.29
N SER A 164 -0.98 -12.53 21.91
CA SER A 164 -0.21 -13.35 22.85
C SER A 164 1.11 -12.69 23.24
N ASP A 165 1.86 -12.15 22.28
CA ASP A 165 3.21 -11.60 22.48
C ASP A 165 3.23 -10.09 22.71
N GLY A 166 2.07 -9.42 22.62
CA GLY A 166 1.98 -7.97 22.67
C GLY A 166 2.71 -7.28 21.52
N PHE A 167 3.04 -6.00 21.68
CA PHE A 167 3.83 -5.24 20.70
C PHE A 167 5.31 -5.24 21.10
N ALA A 168 6.21 -5.14 20.12
CA ALA A 168 7.66 -5.23 20.37
C ALA A 168 8.26 -3.98 21.06
N PHE A 169 7.41 -3.03 21.44
CA PHE A 169 7.80 -1.69 21.86
C PHE A 169 6.92 -1.21 23.02
N THR A 170 7.49 -0.30 23.82
CA THR A 170 6.82 0.44 24.89
C THR A 170 7.01 1.94 24.63
N ASP A 171 5.96 2.75 24.86
CA ASP A 171 5.99 4.21 24.69
C ASP A 171 6.57 4.68 23.34
N HIS A 172 6.25 4.00 22.25
CA HIS A 172 6.92 4.18 20.96
C HIS A 172 6.02 4.77 19.86
N PHE A 173 4.74 4.40 19.84
CA PHE A 173 3.83 4.76 18.75
C PHE A 173 3.02 6.01 19.07
N ASP A 174 2.84 6.88 18.08
CA ASP A 174 1.92 8.03 18.15
C ASP A 174 0.47 7.60 17.92
N ALA A 175 0.26 6.53 17.13
CA ALA A 175 -1.05 5.97 16.82
C ALA A 175 -0.96 4.45 16.61
N LEU A 176 -2.07 3.76 16.88
CA LEU A 176 -2.17 2.31 16.74
C LEU A 176 -3.54 1.94 16.18
N PHE A 177 -3.57 1.07 15.17
CA PHE A 177 -4.80 0.56 14.57
C PHE A 177 -4.88 -0.97 14.67
N LEU A 178 -6.05 -1.48 15.07
CA LEU A 178 -6.33 -2.91 15.24
C LEU A 178 -7.43 -3.39 14.29
N ASP A 179 -7.06 -4.23 13.32
CA ASP A 179 -7.95 -5.05 12.50
C ASP A 179 -7.67 -6.53 12.79
N LEU A 180 -8.27 -7.02 13.87
CA LEU A 180 -8.09 -8.37 14.41
C LEU A 180 -9.46 -8.98 14.75
N PRO A 181 -9.60 -10.32 14.79
CA PRO A 181 -10.82 -10.96 15.26
C PRO A 181 -11.14 -10.68 16.75
N HIS A 182 -10.10 -10.51 17.57
CA HIS A 182 -10.20 -10.36 19.02
C HIS A 182 -9.36 -9.17 19.53
N PRO A 183 -9.63 -7.93 19.09
CA PRO A 183 -8.77 -6.78 19.36
C PRO A 183 -8.69 -6.44 20.85
N TRP A 184 -9.73 -6.78 21.64
CA TRP A 184 -9.76 -6.55 23.10
C TRP A 184 -8.62 -7.22 23.85
N VAL A 185 -8.08 -8.32 23.33
CA VAL A 185 -6.95 -9.04 23.95
C VAL A 185 -5.66 -8.23 23.86
N ALA A 186 -5.47 -7.49 22.76
CA ALA A 186 -4.29 -6.67 22.53
C ALA A 186 -4.38 -5.25 23.13
N ILE A 187 -5.49 -4.87 23.77
CA ILE A 187 -5.69 -3.49 24.26
C ILE A 187 -4.68 -3.11 25.35
N GLN A 188 -4.39 -4.02 26.28
CA GLN A 188 -3.45 -3.73 27.36
C GLN A 188 -2.04 -3.50 26.81
N SER A 189 -1.56 -4.38 25.93
CA SER A 189 -0.25 -4.22 25.28
C SER A 189 -0.22 -3.03 24.32
N ALA A 190 -1.34 -2.71 23.64
CA ALA A 190 -1.44 -1.52 22.79
C ALA A 190 -1.29 -0.22 23.60
N LYS A 191 -1.89 -0.16 24.80
CA LYS A 191 -1.74 0.98 25.70
C LYS A 191 -0.28 1.16 26.12
N GLU A 192 0.43 0.09 26.42
CA GLU A 192 1.85 0.12 26.79
C GLU A 192 2.74 0.53 25.61
N ALA A 193 2.34 0.20 24.38
CA ALA A 193 3.11 0.52 23.17
C ALA A 193 2.96 1.98 22.70
N LEU A 194 1.84 2.63 23.04
CA LEU A 194 1.58 4.02 22.72
C LEU A 194 2.39 4.97 23.62
N LYS A 195 2.90 6.06 23.06
CA LYS A 195 3.54 7.12 23.85
C LYS A 195 2.57 7.68 24.90
N PRO A 196 3.05 8.06 26.09
CA PRO A 196 2.25 8.79 27.05
C PRO A 196 1.89 10.17 26.48
N ASN A 197 0.66 10.62 26.75
CA ASN A 197 0.20 11.97 26.42
C ASN A 197 0.93 13.05 27.21
#